data_AF-F9FAA5-F1
#
_entry.id   AF-F9FAA5-F1
#
_cell.length_a   1.000
_cell.length_b   1.000
_cell.length_c   1.000
_cell.angle_alpha   90.00
_cell.angle_beta   90.00
_cell.angle_gamma   90.00
#
_symmetry.space_group_name_H-M   'P 1'
#
loop_
_entity.id
_entity.type
_entity.pdbx_description
1 polymer ?
#
loop_
_entity_poly.entity_id
_entity_poly.type
_entity_poly.pdbx_seq_one_letter_code
_entity_poly.pdbx_strand_id
1 'polypeptide(L)'
;MSDSSDPAPKYRIRPGTFFDVPATTRIYAASFGNEPLIDFFFPTRRQDPLSFYTWSCWRFQRRYWTPGYSLTVVADKHDHPVGLSWWKRPTQPLTLIQKLLSPSFWIGSVVNAFIDLQEYLFPVQGLNKNNMKTFEQAFSAVEPHVLDTPQRQKAHYLSLLGVDPVLQGEGLGKMLLEDGLEKVDDEDSVAWLVSLAGLEKLYARYGFAEVTKVEVEGLHDWKGGMRRVSERSQAETGISQNEAGGSPGCLTMLCISTRRHCIEYIFRSCMLTSFARFHSTFKFLDLQDVSKQYITTMSITLEEHFLSRAAHSSEVATDGPIHGLPTSIINKLVDLDDERIKSMDENNVAIQVLCHTPTNFLTAETIIACNDELAAAIRANKPRFAGFAALEMSDPVATTHELERCIKEHGSVGALIDNHSSVNYYNGIEYEIFWVKAVELHVPIYIHPAWPSQKAKEALYSGGNWNPY
;
A
#
# COMPACT_ATOMS: atom_id res chain seq x y z
N MET A 1 27.08 -19.89 -35.07
CA MET A 1 26.62 -19.29 -33.80
C MET A 1 25.18 -19.71 -33.63
N SER A 2 24.85 -20.34 -32.51
CA SER A 2 23.49 -20.80 -32.21
C SER A 2 22.61 -19.62 -31.81
N ASP A 3 21.51 -19.44 -32.52
CA ASP A 3 20.49 -18.45 -32.19
C ASP A 3 19.63 -19.01 -31.04
N SER A 4 19.99 -18.68 -29.80
CA SER A 4 19.31 -19.14 -28.60
C SER A 4 18.12 -18.24 -28.27
N SER A 5 17.11 -18.24 -29.15
CA SER A 5 15.83 -17.58 -28.91
C SER A 5 14.95 -18.40 -27.97
N ASP A 6 15.41 -18.62 -26.73
CA ASP A 6 14.54 -19.15 -25.69
C ASP A 6 13.43 -18.13 -25.40
N PRO A 7 12.15 -18.54 -25.40
CA PRO A 7 11.05 -17.63 -25.07
C PRO A 7 11.23 -17.14 -23.62
N ALA A 8 11.13 -15.82 -23.43
CA ALA A 8 11.28 -15.22 -22.10
C ALA A 8 10.37 -15.92 -21.07
N PRO A 9 10.90 -16.30 -19.90
CA PRO A 9 10.16 -17.14 -18.95
C PRO A 9 8.86 -16.46 -18.51
N LYS A 10 7.77 -17.24 -18.43
CA LYS A 10 6.41 -16.76 -18.07
C LYS A 10 6.40 -15.90 -16.79
N TYR A 11 7.29 -16.23 -15.86
CA TYR A 11 7.50 -15.53 -14.61
C TYR A 11 9.00 -15.37 -14.31
N ARG A 12 9.37 -14.31 -13.59
CA ARG A 12 10.74 -14.05 -13.14
C ARG A 12 10.78 -13.72 -11.64
N ILE A 13 11.80 -14.21 -10.95
CA ILE A 13 12.10 -13.75 -9.58
C ILE A 13 12.92 -12.48 -9.67
N ARG A 14 12.63 -11.49 -8.83
CA ARG A 14 13.50 -10.32 -8.60
C ARG A 14 13.42 -9.82 -7.16
N PRO A 15 14.43 -9.06 -6.68
CA PRO A 15 14.29 -8.26 -5.48
C PRO A 15 13.05 -7.34 -5.59
N GLY A 16 12.26 -7.28 -4.52
CA GLY A 16 11.15 -6.33 -4.42
C GLY A 16 11.66 -4.94 -4.07
N THR A 17 11.02 -3.94 -4.66
CA THR A 17 11.26 -2.51 -4.41
C THR A 17 10.20 -1.96 -3.45
N PHE A 18 10.40 -0.72 -2.98
CA PHE A 18 9.39 -0.02 -2.19
C PHE A 18 8.06 0.17 -2.97
N PHE A 19 8.13 0.32 -4.30
CA PHE A 19 6.95 0.48 -5.16
C PHE A 19 6.15 -0.82 -5.34
N ASP A 20 6.73 -1.98 -5.05
CA ASP A 20 6.02 -3.27 -5.05
C ASP A 20 5.17 -3.46 -3.77
N VAL A 21 5.35 -2.64 -2.74
CA VAL A 21 4.66 -2.80 -1.44
C VAL A 21 3.12 -2.78 -1.57
N PRO A 22 2.47 -1.86 -2.32
CA PRO A 22 1.01 -1.90 -2.51
C PRO A 22 0.53 -3.17 -3.20
N ALA A 23 1.20 -3.60 -4.28
CA ALA A 23 0.83 -4.81 -5.03
C ALA A 23 1.01 -6.09 -4.18
N THR A 24 2.14 -6.21 -3.49
CA THR A 24 2.41 -7.34 -2.59
C THR A 24 1.51 -7.34 -1.35
N THR A 25 1.03 -6.18 -0.89
CA THR A 25 0.00 -6.08 0.16
C THR A 25 -1.36 -6.57 -0.35
N ARG A 26 -1.73 -6.31 -1.61
CA ARG A 26 -2.96 -6.89 -2.22
C ARG A 26 -2.87 -8.41 -2.30
N ILE A 27 -1.75 -8.96 -2.75
CA ILE A 27 -1.52 -10.42 -2.77
C ILE A 27 -1.64 -10.98 -1.36
N TYR A 28 -1.02 -10.35 -0.35
CA TYR A 28 -1.16 -10.77 1.05
C TYR A 28 -2.63 -10.78 1.51
N ALA A 29 -3.36 -9.68 1.30
CA ALA A 29 -4.76 -9.58 1.70
C ALA A 29 -5.66 -10.64 1.02
N ALA A 30 -5.37 -10.99 -0.24
CA ALA A 30 -6.07 -12.04 -0.97
C ALA A 30 -5.66 -13.45 -0.51
N SER A 31 -4.36 -13.75 -0.40
CA SER A 31 -3.83 -15.07 0.00
C SER A 31 -4.27 -15.49 1.40
N PHE A 32 -4.34 -14.53 2.34
CA PHE A 32 -4.70 -14.77 3.74
C PHE A 32 -6.13 -14.32 4.07
N GLY A 33 -6.97 -14.09 3.04
CA GLY A 33 -8.31 -13.52 3.19
C GLY A 33 -9.29 -14.35 4.03
N ASN A 34 -8.99 -15.62 4.32
CA ASN A 34 -9.79 -16.52 5.15
C ASN A 34 -9.19 -16.80 6.54
N GLU A 35 -8.10 -16.14 6.94
CA GLU A 35 -7.44 -16.38 8.23
C GLU A 35 -8.29 -15.91 9.43
N PRO A 36 -8.70 -16.80 10.36
CA PRO A 36 -9.54 -16.44 11.51
C PRO A 36 -8.90 -15.39 12.43
N LEU A 37 -7.57 -15.36 12.50
CA LEU A 37 -6.80 -14.36 13.22
C LEU A 37 -7.03 -12.94 12.67
N ILE A 38 -7.16 -12.79 11.35
CA ILE A 38 -7.36 -11.48 10.74
C ILE A 38 -8.80 -11.00 11.01
N ASP A 39 -9.78 -11.91 11.02
CA ASP A 39 -11.13 -11.64 11.53
C ASP A 39 -11.11 -11.29 13.05
N PHE A 40 -10.21 -11.87 13.85
CA PHE A 40 -10.04 -11.51 15.27
C PHE A 40 -9.51 -10.09 15.48
N PHE A 41 -8.53 -9.64 14.68
CA PHE A 41 -8.01 -8.26 14.77
C PHE A 41 -8.93 -7.22 14.13
N PHE A 42 -9.58 -7.57 13.02
CA PHE A 42 -10.48 -6.71 12.26
C PHE A 42 -11.84 -7.39 12.04
N PRO A 43 -12.73 -7.44 13.06
CA PRO A 43 -14.03 -8.10 12.95
C PRO A 43 -14.92 -7.54 11.84
N THR A 44 -14.73 -6.27 11.48
CA THR A 44 -15.48 -5.58 10.42
C THR A 44 -14.78 -5.58 9.06
N ARG A 45 -13.64 -6.27 8.86
CA ARG A 45 -12.88 -6.23 7.58
C ARG A 45 -13.66 -6.68 6.35
N ARG A 46 -14.74 -7.45 6.53
CA ARG A 46 -15.63 -7.91 5.46
C ARG A 46 -16.61 -6.82 5.02
N GLN A 47 -16.79 -5.78 5.85
CA GLN A 47 -17.59 -4.58 5.57
C GLN A 47 -16.69 -3.43 5.12
N ASP A 48 -15.50 -3.29 5.73
CA ASP A 48 -14.45 -2.36 5.33
C ASP A 48 -13.12 -3.12 5.08
N PRO A 49 -12.89 -3.61 3.85
CA PRO A 49 -11.63 -4.24 3.48
C PRO A 49 -10.48 -3.24 3.32
N LEU A 50 -10.79 -1.94 3.13
CA LEU A 50 -9.79 -0.91 2.89
C LEU A 50 -8.99 -0.60 4.16
N SER A 51 -9.63 -0.54 5.33
CA SER A 51 -8.93 -0.36 6.61
C SER A 51 -7.87 -1.45 6.87
N PHE A 52 -8.20 -2.72 6.66
CA PHE A 52 -7.24 -3.82 6.80
C PHE A 52 -6.10 -3.74 5.77
N TYR A 53 -6.41 -3.38 4.52
CA TYR A 53 -5.41 -3.19 3.47
C TYR A 53 -4.45 -2.03 3.78
N THR A 54 -4.97 -0.85 4.12
CA THR A 54 -4.19 0.36 4.46
C THR A 54 -3.27 0.07 5.63
N TRP A 55 -3.80 -0.54 6.68
CA TRP A 55 -3.03 -0.98 7.83
C TRP A 55 -1.90 -1.95 7.43
N SER A 56 -2.20 -2.98 6.63
CA SER A 56 -1.19 -3.94 6.15
C SER A 56 -0.13 -3.29 5.26
N CYS A 57 -0.51 -2.27 4.46
CA CYS A 57 0.39 -1.53 3.58
C CYS A 57 1.40 -0.72 4.37
N TRP A 58 0.94 0.08 5.35
CA TRP A 58 1.80 0.80 6.29
C TRP A 58 2.79 -0.14 7.00
N ARG A 59 2.30 -1.32 7.41
CA ARG A 59 3.13 -2.36 8.06
C ARG A 59 4.21 -2.90 7.14
N PHE A 60 3.93 -3.12 5.85
CA PHE A 60 4.93 -3.54 4.87
C PHE A 60 5.90 -2.42 4.51
N GLN A 61 5.46 -1.15 4.47
CA GLN A 61 6.33 0.02 4.28
C GLN A 61 7.36 0.15 5.41
N ARG A 62 6.92 0.08 6.68
CA ARG A 62 7.84 0.08 7.84
C ARG A 62 8.79 -1.12 7.81
N ARG A 63 8.30 -2.31 7.44
CA ARG A 63 9.11 -3.52 7.30
C ARG A 63 10.18 -3.39 6.20
N TYR A 64 9.87 -2.80 5.06
CA TYR A 64 10.83 -2.60 3.96
C TYR A 64 12.06 -1.81 4.40
N TRP A 65 11.87 -0.79 5.24
CA TRP A 65 12.96 0.02 5.80
C TRP A 65 13.57 -0.54 7.10
N THR A 66 13.10 -1.70 7.58
CA THR A 66 13.66 -2.32 8.78
C THR A 66 14.90 -3.16 8.43
N PRO A 67 16.09 -2.88 9.01
CA PRO A 67 17.32 -3.62 8.71
C PRO A 67 17.16 -5.14 8.84
N GLY A 68 17.75 -5.86 7.88
CA GLY A 68 17.71 -7.32 7.83
C GLY A 68 16.49 -7.90 7.11
N TYR A 69 15.42 -7.13 6.89
CA TYR A 69 14.32 -7.60 6.05
C TYR A 69 14.67 -7.50 4.56
N SER A 70 14.21 -8.47 3.80
CA SER A 70 14.33 -8.55 2.34
C SER A 70 13.00 -9.01 1.76
N LEU A 71 12.45 -8.20 0.85
CA LEU A 71 11.32 -8.57 -0.01
C LEU A 71 11.87 -9.17 -1.30
N THR A 72 11.38 -10.35 -1.66
CA THR A 72 11.56 -10.92 -3.01
C THR A 72 10.18 -11.10 -3.62
N VAL A 73 10.06 -10.83 -4.92
CA VAL A 73 8.80 -11.00 -5.66
C VAL A 73 9.00 -11.92 -6.86
N VAL A 74 7.96 -12.69 -7.17
CA VAL A 74 7.80 -13.25 -8.52
C VAL A 74 6.94 -12.27 -9.29
N ALA A 75 7.44 -11.84 -10.44
CA ALA A 75 6.77 -10.93 -11.35
C ALA A 75 6.40 -11.65 -12.65
N ASP A 76 5.33 -11.20 -13.29
CA ASP A 76 4.92 -11.67 -14.62
C ASP A 76 5.74 -11.02 -15.75
N LYS A 77 5.34 -11.28 -17.00
CA LYS A 77 5.96 -10.71 -18.21
C LYS A 77 5.86 -9.17 -18.30
N HIS A 78 4.97 -8.54 -17.55
CA HIS A 78 4.78 -7.08 -17.47
C HIS A 78 5.44 -6.46 -16.23
N ASP A 79 6.23 -7.25 -15.49
CA ASP A 79 6.86 -6.91 -14.22
C ASP A 79 5.91 -6.67 -13.04
N HIS A 80 4.64 -7.08 -13.16
CA HIS A 80 3.67 -7.00 -12.08
C HIS A 80 3.92 -8.12 -11.05
N PRO A 81 4.04 -7.82 -9.75
CA PRO A 81 4.14 -8.84 -8.72
C PRO A 81 2.90 -9.75 -8.72
N VAL A 82 3.15 -11.07 -8.72
CA VAL A 82 2.14 -12.14 -8.61
C VAL A 82 2.39 -13.06 -7.41
N GLY A 83 3.56 -12.95 -6.78
CA GLY A 83 3.88 -13.59 -5.51
C GLY A 83 4.98 -12.84 -4.75
N LEU A 84 5.06 -13.09 -3.44
CA LEU A 84 6.03 -12.47 -2.54
C LEU A 84 6.61 -13.46 -1.53
N SER A 85 7.86 -13.20 -1.12
CA SER A 85 8.44 -13.75 0.11
C SER A 85 9.12 -12.64 0.92
N TRP A 86 8.93 -12.66 2.24
CA TRP A 86 9.64 -11.81 3.19
C TRP A 86 10.57 -12.64 4.04
N TRP A 87 11.87 -12.38 3.92
CA TRP A 87 12.91 -12.98 4.75
C TRP A 87 13.48 -11.94 5.70
N LYS A 88 13.79 -12.33 6.94
CA LYS A 88 14.62 -11.55 7.88
C LYS A 88 15.94 -12.28 8.09
N ARG A 89 17.04 -11.66 7.70
CA ARG A 89 18.42 -12.18 7.87
C ARG A 89 18.94 -11.91 9.30
N PRO A 90 19.92 -12.70 9.79
CA PRO A 90 20.65 -12.44 11.01
C PRO A 90 21.49 -11.15 10.93
N THR A 91 20.95 -10.02 11.39
CA THR A 91 21.72 -8.78 11.47
C THR A 91 22.56 -8.76 12.74
N GLN A 92 23.90 -8.67 12.60
CA GLN A 92 24.74 -8.26 13.71
C GLN A 92 24.36 -6.84 14.17
N PRO A 93 24.48 -6.51 15.47
CA PRO A 93 24.19 -5.17 15.96
C PRO A 93 25.16 -4.14 15.36
N LEU A 94 24.69 -3.39 14.37
CA LEU A 94 25.44 -2.33 13.71
C LEU A 94 25.97 -1.30 14.75
N THR A 95 27.23 -0.91 14.58
CA THR A 95 27.83 0.21 15.33
C THR A 95 27.07 1.52 15.07
N LEU A 96 27.23 2.52 15.94
CA LEU A 96 26.57 3.82 15.78
C LEU A 96 26.86 4.47 14.42
N ILE A 97 28.12 4.37 13.96
CA ILE A 97 28.56 4.92 12.66
C ILE A 97 27.91 4.15 11.50
N GLN A 98 27.89 2.82 11.55
CA GLN A 98 27.22 2.00 10.53
C GLN A 98 25.70 2.23 10.49
N LYS A 99 25.07 2.54 11.63
CA LYS A 99 23.66 2.96 11.69
C LYS A 99 23.48 4.31 11.00
N LEU A 100 24.27 5.33 11.37
CA LEU A 100 24.19 6.66 10.74
C LEU A 100 24.49 6.65 9.23
N LEU A 101 25.31 5.72 8.73
CA LEU A 101 25.61 5.60 7.31
C LEU A 101 24.59 4.75 6.52
N SER A 102 23.64 4.08 7.19
CA SER A 102 22.63 3.28 6.50
C SER A 102 21.47 4.17 5.99
N PRO A 103 21.08 4.08 4.71
CA PRO A 103 19.87 4.76 4.21
C PRO A 103 18.61 4.41 5.01
N SER A 104 18.54 3.18 5.53
CA SER A 104 17.43 2.70 6.37
C SER A 104 17.27 3.46 7.69
N PHE A 105 18.32 4.12 8.18
CA PHE A 105 18.26 4.88 9.43
C PHE A 105 17.55 6.21 9.22
N TRP A 106 17.98 6.99 8.22
CA TRP A 106 17.38 8.29 7.91
C TRP A 106 16.02 8.14 7.21
N ILE A 107 15.96 7.38 6.12
CA ILE A 107 14.73 7.19 5.34
C ILE A 107 13.71 6.41 6.17
N GLY A 108 14.14 5.37 6.89
CA GLY A 108 13.24 4.61 7.76
C GLY A 108 12.67 5.44 8.91
N SER A 109 13.44 6.38 9.49
CA SER A 109 12.91 7.28 10.52
C SER A 109 11.89 8.28 9.94
N VAL A 110 12.14 8.84 8.76
CA VAL A 110 11.21 9.74 8.07
C VAL A 110 9.93 9.01 7.66
N VAL A 111 10.04 7.80 7.09
CA VAL A 111 8.88 6.98 6.70
C VAL A 111 8.08 6.56 7.93
N ASN A 112 8.73 6.19 9.04
CA ASN A 112 8.02 5.91 10.29
C ASN A 112 7.25 7.14 10.80
N ALA A 113 7.90 8.31 10.88
CA ALA A 113 7.24 9.54 11.34
C ALA A 113 6.09 9.98 10.43
N PHE A 114 6.21 9.77 9.11
CA PHE A 114 5.13 10.02 8.16
C PHE A 114 3.95 9.06 8.37
N ILE A 115 4.21 7.77 8.55
CA ILE A 115 3.15 6.79 8.82
C ILE A 115 2.52 7.02 10.22
N ASP A 116 3.31 7.41 11.24
CA ASP A 116 2.80 7.81 12.55
C ASP A 116 1.85 9.02 12.44
N LEU A 117 2.19 10.00 11.59
CA LEU A 117 1.33 11.14 11.29
C LEU A 117 0.07 10.75 10.50
N GLN A 118 0.20 9.85 9.51
CA GLN A 118 -0.96 9.33 8.78
C GLN A 118 -1.92 8.54 9.68
N GLU A 119 -1.40 7.71 10.58
CA GLU A 119 -2.18 6.94 11.55
C GLU A 119 -2.84 7.84 12.62
N TYR A 120 -2.21 8.97 12.96
CA TYR A 120 -2.80 9.99 13.83
C TYR A 120 -3.93 10.78 13.15
N LEU A 121 -3.74 11.21 11.90
CA LEU A 121 -4.73 11.99 11.15
C LEU A 121 -5.90 11.13 10.63
N PHE A 122 -5.61 9.89 10.23
CA PHE A 122 -6.53 8.95 9.59
C PHE A 122 -6.48 7.59 10.30
N PRO A 123 -6.98 7.49 11.56
CA PRO A 123 -6.92 6.26 12.32
C PRO A 123 -7.71 5.14 11.63
N VAL A 124 -7.05 3.99 11.45
CA VAL A 124 -7.63 2.79 10.82
C VAL A 124 -8.89 2.34 11.58
N GLN A 125 -9.98 2.15 10.86
CA GLN A 125 -11.25 1.69 11.45
C GLN A 125 -11.30 0.16 11.53
N GLY A 126 -12.18 -0.37 12.37
CA GLY A 126 -12.36 -1.82 12.55
C GLY A 126 -11.25 -2.55 13.33
N LEU A 127 -10.09 -1.94 13.59
CA LEU A 127 -9.03 -2.53 14.42
C LEU A 127 -9.48 -2.63 15.89
N ASN A 128 -9.66 -3.85 16.37
CA ASN A 128 -10.02 -4.09 17.77
C ASN A 128 -8.77 -4.02 18.68
N LYS A 129 -8.58 -2.86 19.32
CA LYS A 129 -7.45 -2.59 20.23
C LYS A 129 -7.41 -3.50 21.46
N ASN A 130 -8.54 -4.01 21.94
CA ASN A 130 -8.59 -4.94 23.06
C ASN A 130 -8.08 -6.32 22.64
N ASN A 131 -8.56 -6.82 21.49
CA ASN A 131 -8.08 -8.06 20.90
C ASN A 131 -6.58 -7.99 20.59
N MET A 132 -6.11 -6.82 20.11
CA MET A 132 -4.68 -6.58 19.92
C MET A 132 -3.88 -6.67 21.22
N LYS A 133 -4.34 -6.02 22.29
CA LYS A 133 -3.68 -6.06 23.59
C LYS A 133 -3.66 -7.47 24.20
N THR A 134 -4.76 -8.22 24.08
CA THR A 134 -4.83 -9.64 24.50
C THR A 134 -3.79 -10.47 23.73
N PHE A 135 -3.73 -10.29 22.41
CA PHE A 135 -2.75 -10.94 21.56
C PHE A 135 -1.31 -10.59 21.96
N GLU A 136 -0.98 -9.31 22.14
CA GLU A 136 0.35 -8.84 22.55
C GLU A 136 0.78 -9.40 23.91
N GLN A 137 -0.14 -9.43 24.89
CA GLN A 137 0.12 -9.97 26.22
C GLN A 137 0.45 -11.47 26.15
N ALA A 138 -0.38 -12.23 25.45
CA ALA A 138 -0.23 -13.67 25.33
C ALA A 138 1.00 -14.04 24.49
N PHE A 139 1.32 -13.25 23.46
CA PHE A 139 2.54 -13.36 22.66
C PHE A 139 3.81 -13.04 23.47
N SER A 140 3.79 -12.00 24.30
CA SER A 140 4.96 -11.55 25.08
C SER A 140 5.45 -12.59 26.10
N ALA A 141 4.57 -13.48 26.56
CA ALA A 141 4.94 -14.62 27.41
C ALA A 141 5.72 -15.71 26.63
N VAL A 142 5.44 -15.84 25.32
CA VAL A 142 5.96 -16.89 24.45
C VAL A 142 7.23 -16.45 23.70
N GLU A 143 7.34 -15.15 23.36
CA GLU A 143 8.44 -14.58 22.55
C GLU A 143 9.86 -14.96 23.04
N PRO A 144 10.24 -14.83 24.32
CA PRO A 144 11.62 -15.10 24.77
C PRO A 144 12.00 -16.59 24.70
N HIS A 145 11.02 -17.47 24.92
CA HIS A 145 11.21 -18.92 24.99
C HIS A 145 11.18 -19.57 23.60
N VAL A 146 10.51 -18.93 22.64
CA VAL A 146 10.24 -19.49 21.32
C VAL A 146 10.95 -18.72 20.22
N LEU A 147 10.78 -17.41 20.12
CA LEU A 147 11.27 -16.63 18.98
C LEU A 147 12.71 -16.16 19.17
N ASP A 148 12.98 -15.53 20.30
CA ASP A 148 14.21 -14.77 20.52
C ASP A 148 15.36 -15.62 21.11
N THR A 149 15.42 -16.90 20.70
CA THR A 149 16.49 -17.80 21.18
C THR A 149 17.81 -17.49 20.46
N PRO A 150 18.98 -17.67 21.11
CA PRO A 150 20.29 -17.39 20.48
C PRO A 150 20.55 -18.16 19.18
N GLN A 151 19.92 -19.32 18.99
CA GLN A 151 19.98 -20.11 17.75
C GLN A 151 19.11 -19.51 16.63
N ARG A 152 17.99 -18.85 16.97
CA ARG A 152 17.07 -18.23 15.98
C ARG A 152 17.47 -16.82 15.59
N GLN A 153 18.08 -16.07 16.51
CA GLN A 153 18.73 -14.79 16.21
C GLN A 153 19.83 -14.92 15.13
N LYS A 154 20.44 -16.12 15.03
CA LYS A 154 21.46 -16.48 14.04
C LYS A 154 20.92 -17.18 12.79
N ALA A 155 19.60 -17.34 12.67
CA ALA A 155 18.95 -18.11 11.62
C ALA A 155 18.02 -17.23 10.77
N HIS A 156 17.93 -17.49 9.47
CA HIS A 156 17.06 -16.78 8.56
C HIS A 156 15.61 -17.10 8.86
N TYR A 157 14.79 -16.07 8.99
CA TYR A 157 13.37 -16.21 9.26
C TYR A 157 12.54 -15.91 8.01
N LEU A 158 11.87 -16.94 7.47
CA LEU A 158 10.81 -16.74 6.48
C LEU A 158 9.56 -16.25 7.22
N SER A 159 9.30 -14.94 7.13
CA SER A 159 8.21 -14.29 7.84
C SER A 159 6.89 -14.31 7.06
N LEU A 160 6.93 -14.41 5.74
CA LEU A 160 5.74 -14.46 4.90
C LEU A 160 6.09 -15.09 3.55
N LEU A 161 5.20 -15.93 3.03
CA LEU A 161 5.22 -16.48 1.68
C LEU A 161 3.79 -16.44 1.15
N GLY A 162 3.56 -15.83 0.00
CA GLY A 162 2.23 -15.65 -0.58
C GLY A 162 2.27 -15.59 -2.09
N VAL A 163 1.23 -16.12 -2.73
CA VAL A 163 1.02 -16.10 -4.18
C VAL A 163 -0.45 -15.77 -4.41
N ASP A 164 -0.71 -14.96 -5.44
CA ASP A 164 -2.06 -14.59 -5.84
C ASP A 164 -2.96 -15.85 -5.93
N PRO A 165 -4.13 -15.89 -5.25
CA PRO A 165 -5.01 -17.05 -5.25
C PRO A 165 -5.34 -17.63 -6.63
N VAL A 166 -5.40 -16.80 -7.67
CA VAL A 166 -5.70 -17.22 -9.05
C VAL A 166 -4.55 -18.03 -9.67
N LEU A 167 -3.32 -17.79 -9.20
CA LEU A 167 -2.08 -18.40 -9.72
C LEU A 167 -1.49 -19.45 -8.77
N GLN A 168 -2.22 -19.83 -7.73
CA GLN A 168 -1.83 -20.95 -6.86
C GLN A 168 -1.89 -22.28 -7.60
N GLY A 169 -0.96 -23.18 -7.27
CA GLY A 169 -0.78 -24.45 -8.00
C GLY A 169 0.20 -24.40 -9.17
N GLU A 170 0.49 -23.22 -9.75
CA GLU A 170 1.49 -23.08 -10.84
C GLU A 170 2.96 -23.19 -10.38
N GLY A 171 3.22 -23.51 -9.10
CA GLY A 171 4.58 -23.67 -8.58
C GLY A 171 5.30 -22.38 -8.17
N LEU A 172 4.67 -21.20 -8.31
CA LEU A 172 5.30 -19.91 -7.96
C LEU A 172 5.72 -19.81 -6.49
N GLY A 173 4.97 -20.44 -5.58
CA GLY A 173 5.32 -20.51 -4.16
C GLY A 173 6.51 -21.43 -3.87
N LYS A 174 6.71 -22.46 -4.71
CA LYS A 174 7.93 -23.29 -4.69
C LYS A 174 9.14 -22.48 -5.16
N MET A 175 8.99 -21.79 -6.29
CA MET A 175 10.02 -20.90 -6.86
C MET A 175 10.51 -19.84 -5.85
N LEU A 176 9.60 -19.16 -5.15
CA LEU A 176 9.92 -18.20 -4.07
C LEU A 176 10.57 -18.82 -2.83
N LEU A 177 10.27 -20.07 -2.52
CA LEU A 177 10.84 -20.78 -1.39
C LEU A 177 12.25 -21.27 -1.72
N GLU A 178 12.46 -21.82 -2.92
CA GLU A 178 13.77 -22.31 -3.37
C GLU A 178 14.80 -21.20 -3.49
N ASP A 179 14.48 -20.07 -4.14
CA ASP A 179 15.33 -18.86 -4.17
C ASP A 179 15.67 -18.33 -2.76
N GLY A 180 14.70 -18.40 -1.84
CA GLY A 180 14.92 -18.02 -0.46
C GLY A 180 15.85 -18.96 0.30
N LEU A 181 15.78 -20.27 0.01
CA LEU A 181 16.60 -21.30 0.64
C LEU A 181 18.01 -21.38 0.05
N GLU A 182 18.17 -21.14 -1.25
CA GLU A 182 19.47 -21.01 -1.92
C GLU A 182 20.32 -19.92 -1.24
N LYS A 183 19.73 -18.74 -1.00
CA LYS A 183 20.36 -17.65 -0.23
C LYS A 183 20.70 -18.00 1.22
N VAL A 184 20.02 -18.97 1.83
CA VAL A 184 20.34 -19.46 3.18
C VAL A 184 21.51 -20.43 3.14
N ASP A 185 21.56 -21.27 2.11
CA ASP A 185 22.61 -22.27 1.91
C ASP A 185 23.92 -21.60 1.44
N ASP A 186 23.85 -20.54 0.63
CA ASP A 186 24.97 -19.65 0.27
C ASP A 186 25.60 -18.95 1.50
N GLU A 187 24.78 -18.58 2.49
CA GLU A 187 25.22 -17.99 3.76
C GLU A 187 25.61 -19.05 4.82
N ASP A 188 25.67 -20.35 4.45
CA ASP A 188 25.92 -21.53 5.31
C ASP A 188 25.08 -21.50 6.61
N SER A 189 23.83 -21.03 6.49
CA SER A 189 22.95 -20.69 7.61
C SER A 189 21.79 -21.68 7.74
N VAL A 190 20.86 -21.39 8.67
CA VAL A 190 19.68 -22.21 8.94
C VAL A 190 18.41 -21.39 8.73
N ALA A 191 17.39 -21.96 8.10
CA ALA A 191 16.07 -21.34 7.94
C ALA A 191 15.08 -21.78 9.03
N TRP A 192 14.20 -20.88 9.47
CA TRP A 192 13.02 -21.20 10.27
C TRP A 192 11.81 -20.39 9.85
N LEU A 193 10.61 -20.91 10.15
CA LEU A 193 9.34 -20.28 9.78
C LEU A 193 8.22 -20.56 10.78
N VAL A 194 7.17 -19.75 10.68
CA VAL A 194 5.85 -20.10 11.21
C VAL A 194 4.97 -20.44 10.01
N SER A 195 4.29 -21.58 10.09
CA SER A 195 3.47 -22.19 9.05
C SER A 195 2.04 -22.11 9.53
N LEU A 196 1.08 -21.96 8.63
CA LEU A 196 -0.32 -22.22 8.95
C LEU A 196 -0.56 -23.72 9.13
N ALA A 197 -1.67 -24.05 9.78
CA ALA A 197 -2.15 -25.42 9.91
C ALA A 197 -2.41 -26.06 8.54
N GLY A 198 -2.00 -27.31 8.36
CA GLY A 198 -2.20 -28.07 7.12
C GLY A 198 -1.09 -27.88 6.06
N LEU A 199 -0.20 -26.90 6.23
CA LEU A 199 0.95 -26.68 5.34
C LEU A 199 2.22 -27.42 5.80
N GLU A 200 2.15 -28.25 6.84
CA GLU A 200 3.31 -28.95 7.40
C GLU A 200 3.96 -29.88 6.37
N LYS A 201 3.14 -30.64 5.63
CA LYS A 201 3.61 -31.53 4.56
C LYS A 201 4.23 -30.79 3.38
N LEU A 202 3.90 -29.50 3.18
CA LEU A 202 4.49 -28.70 2.11
C LEU A 202 5.95 -28.41 2.42
N TYR A 203 6.22 -27.79 3.57
CA TYR A 203 7.56 -27.36 3.95
C TYR A 203 8.47 -28.55 4.35
N ALA A 204 7.91 -29.65 4.88
CA ALA A 204 8.68 -30.86 5.19
C ALA A 204 9.48 -31.40 3.98
N ARG A 205 8.96 -31.24 2.76
CA ARG A 205 9.64 -31.63 1.51
C ARG A 205 10.89 -30.79 1.19
N TYR A 206 11.06 -29.64 1.83
CA TYR A 206 12.22 -28.75 1.71
C TYR A 206 13.15 -28.85 2.95
N GLY A 207 13.06 -29.95 3.70
CA GLY A 207 13.89 -30.22 4.89
C GLY A 207 13.43 -29.52 6.17
N PHE A 208 12.22 -28.95 6.21
CA PHE A 208 11.68 -28.33 7.42
C PHE A 208 11.06 -29.35 8.39
N ALA A 209 11.68 -29.53 9.55
CA ALA A 209 11.16 -30.30 10.68
C ALA A 209 10.25 -29.47 11.59
N GLU A 210 9.21 -30.10 12.15
CA GLU A 210 8.26 -29.45 13.04
C GLU A 210 8.80 -29.37 14.48
N VAL A 211 9.57 -28.33 14.80
CA VAL A 211 10.09 -28.17 16.16
C VAL A 211 8.95 -28.03 17.20
N THR A 212 8.03 -27.07 17.02
CA THR A 212 7.47 -26.33 18.17
C THR A 212 5.98 -25.88 17.92
N LYS A 213 4.98 -26.21 18.78
CA LYS A 213 3.53 -25.76 18.79
C LYS A 213 2.89 -25.52 20.22
N VAL A 214 2.79 -24.27 20.68
CA VAL A 214 2.18 -23.75 21.94
C VAL A 214 0.68 -23.65 21.75
N GLU A 215 -0.08 -23.67 22.84
CA GLU A 215 -1.46 -23.24 22.83
C GLU A 215 -1.55 -21.97 23.66
N VAL A 216 -2.13 -20.93 23.08
CA VAL A 216 -2.17 -19.58 23.65
C VAL A 216 -3.57 -19.36 24.19
N GLU A 217 -3.71 -19.16 25.50
CA GLU A 217 -5.02 -18.93 26.12
C GLU A 217 -5.71 -17.70 25.49
N GLY A 218 -6.98 -17.86 25.10
CA GLY A 218 -7.73 -16.84 24.36
C GLY A 218 -7.58 -16.87 22.83
N LEU A 219 -6.74 -17.75 22.26
CA LEU A 219 -6.55 -17.92 20.80
C LEU A 219 -6.72 -19.40 20.39
N HIS A 220 -7.87 -19.97 20.74
CA HIS A 220 -8.16 -21.41 20.66
C HIS A 220 -8.07 -22.03 19.24
N ASP A 221 -8.16 -21.21 18.19
CA ASP A 221 -8.14 -21.68 16.80
C ASP A 221 -6.74 -21.72 16.15
N TRP A 222 -5.68 -21.26 16.83
CA TRP A 222 -4.38 -21.05 16.18
C TRP A 222 -3.36 -22.21 16.32
N LYS A 223 -2.76 -22.61 15.18
CA LYS A 223 -1.92 -23.84 15.01
C LYS A 223 -0.83 -23.64 13.93
N GLY A 224 0.44 -24.01 14.17
CA GLY A 224 1.51 -23.72 13.20
C GLY A 224 3.03 -23.79 13.55
N GLY A 225 3.86 -24.12 12.54
CA GLY A 225 5.28 -23.73 12.42
C GLY A 225 6.33 -24.80 12.11
N MET A 226 7.49 -24.44 11.49
CA MET A 226 8.59 -25.40 11.14
C MET A 226 10.04 -24.80 11.21
N ARG A 227 11.11 -25.62 11.08
CA ARG A 227 12.54 -25.21 11.01
C ARG A 227 13.32 -26.16 10.09
N ARG A 228 14.15 -25.65 9.18
CA ARG A 228 14.99 -26.47 8.29
C ARG A 228 16.18 -27.07 9.04
N VAL A 229 16.56 -28.29 8.68
CA VAL A 229 17.83 -28.93 9.09
C VAL A 229 18.67 -29.12 7.84
N SER A 230 19.88 -28.54 7.79
CA SER A 230 20.77 -28.66 6.63
C SER A 230 21.45 -30.03 6.59
N GLU A 231 21.73 -30.55 5.39
CA GLU A 231 22.35 -31.87 5.20
C GLU A 231 23.78 -31.91 5.80
N ARG A 232 24.55 -30.82 5.71
CA ARG A 232 25.85 -30.69 6.39
C ARG A 232 25.75 -30.84 7.92
N SER A 233 24.68 -30.32 8.54
CA SER A 233 24.49 -30.42 10.00
C SER A 233 24.05 -31.82 10.46
N GLN A 234 23.47 -32.64 9.58
CA GLN A 234 23.10 -34.03 9.89
C GLN A 234 24.35 -34.92 10.06
N ALA A 235 25.42 -34.64 9.30
CA ALA A 235 26.68 -35.39 9.38
C ALA A 235 27.39 -35.29 10.74
N GLU A 236 27.14 -34.22 11.51
CA GLU A 236 27.77 -34.00 12.82
C GLU A 236 26.91 -34.44 14.02
N THR A 237 25.63 -34.79 13.83
CA THR A 237 24.68 -34.94 14.94
C THR A 237 24.01 -36.31 15.09
N GLY A 238 23.96 -37.15 14.04
CA GLY A 238 23.78 -38.61 14.18
C GLY A 238 22.49 -39.12 14.88
N ILE A 239 21.31 -38.51 14.60
CA ILE A 239 20.03 -38.93 15.22
C ILE A 239 19.17 -39.73 14.21
N SER A 240 18.73 -40.93 14.61
CA SER A 240 17.85 -41.82 13.84
C SER A 240 16.39 -41.81 14.32
N GLN A 241 15.47 -42.23 13.45
CA GLN A 241 14.02 -42.27 13.71
C GLN A 241 13.60 -43.56 14.43
N ASN A 242 12.87 -43.46 15.55
CA ASN A 242 11.70 -44.29 15.90
C ASN A 242 11.17 -43.99 17.32
N GLU A 243 9.85 -43.85 17.46
CA GLU A 243 8.97 -44.65 18.33
C GLU A 243 7.60 -43.96 18.47
N ALA A 244 6.52 -44.74 18.36
CA ALA A 244 5.14 -44.26 18.47
C ALA A 244 4.33 -45.18 19.38
N GLY A 245 3.72 -44.60 20.42
CA GLY A 245 2.80 -45.28 21.33
C GLY A 245 1.59 -44.38 21.60
N GLY A 246 0.38 -44.96 21.60
CA GLY A 246 -0.88 -44.20 21.67
C GLY A 246 -1.80 -44.65 22.81
N SER A 247 -2.79 -43.80 23.12
CA SER A 247 -3.95 -44.09 23.97
C SER A 247 -5.00 -42.97 23.74
N PRO A 248 -6.33 -43.25 23.78
CA PRO A 248 -7.32 -42.39 23.12
C PRO A 248 -7.91 -41.28 24.01
N GLY A 249 -8.41 -40.21 23.37
CA GLY A 249 -9.15 -39.13 24.03
C GLY A 249 -8.38 -37.82 24.22
N CYS A 250 -7.21 -37.66 23.58
CA CYS A 250 -6.45 -36.41 23.54
C CYS A 250 -5.61 -36.38 22.25
N LEU A 251 -5.36 -35.20 21.67
CA LEU A 251 -4.56 -35.10 20.44
C LEU A 251 -3.07 -34.97 20.78
N THR A 252 -2.38 -36.10 20.62
CA THR A 252 -1.03 -36.43 21.13
C THR A 252 0.08 -35.50 20.64
N MET A 253 1.04 -35.21 21.53
CA MET A 253 2.37 -34.64 21.23
C MET A 253 3.48 -35.67 21.48
N LEU A 254 4.63 -35.55 20.78
CA LEU A 254 6.02 -36.01 21.09
C LEU A 254 6.84 -35.93 19.77
N CYS A 255 8.18 -35.81 19.67
CA CYS A 255 9.32 -35.50 20.57
C CYS A 255 10.52 -35.12 19.65
N ILE A 256 11.46 -34.19 19.92
CA ILE A 256 11.50 -33.01 20.79
C ILE A 256 12.15 -31.86 19.96
N SER A 257 11.71 -30.60 19.88
CA SER A 257 10.71 -29.81 20.61
C SER A 257 11.21 -29.22 21.95
N THR A 258 10.65 -28.18 22.57
CA THR A 258 9.22 -27.77 22.67
C THR A 258 9.00 -26.26 22.41
N ARG A 259 7.77 -25.70 22.51
CA ARG A 259 6.75 -25.67 21.45
C ARG A 259 6.29 -24.17 21.15
N ARG A 260 5.69 -23.74 19.99
CA ARG A 260 5.64 -22.35 19.38
C ARG A 260 4.27 -21.70 19.37
N HIS A 261 4.11 -20.39 19.56
CA HIS A 261 3.15 -19.63 18.72
C HIS A 261 3.36 -18.12 18.81
N CYS A 262 3.83 -17.53 17.71
CA CYS A 262 4.05 -16.10 17.60
C CYS A 262 3.78 -15.57 16.17
N ILE A 263 2.72 -14.77 16.04
CA ILE A 263 2.40 -13.90 14.89
C ILE A 263 3.12 -12.54 15.05
N GLU A 264 3.76 -12.06 13.99
CA GLU A 264 4.31 -10.69 13.87
C GLU A 264 5.50 -10.28 14.75
N TYR A 265 6.67 -10.30 14.11
CA TYR A 265 7.70 -9.28 14.35
C TYR A 265 7.41 -8.00 13.54
N ILE A 266 6.18 -7.46 13.66
CA ILE A 266 5.80 -6.16 13.10
C ILE A 266 5.23 -5.20 14.16
N PHE A 267 4.53 -5.69 15.19
CA PHE A 267 4.03 -4.83 16.28
C PHE A 267 5.16 -4.19 17.10
N ARG A 268 6.14 -4.98 17.53
CA ARG A 268 7.06 -4.54 18.59
C ARG A 268 8.16 -3.58 18.15
N SER A 269 8.69 -3.70 16.93
CA SER A 269 9.70 -2.76 16.41
C SER A 269 9.16 -1.37 16.08
N CYS A 270 7.83 -1.19 15.98
CA CYS A 270 7.22 0.11 15.69
C CYS A 270 6.64 0.79 16.94
N MET A 271 6.14 0.03 17.93
CA MET A 271 5.47 0.63 19.10
C MET A 271 6.40 1.12 20.22
N LEU A 272 7.64 0.61 20.34
CA LEU A 272 8.51 0.91 21.50
C LEU A 272 9.42 2.15 21.37
N THR A 273 9.08 3.11 20.49
CA THR A 273 9.73 4.44 20.45
C THR A 273 8.76 5.63 20.50
N SER A 274 7.49 5.41 20.84
CA SER A 274 6.54 6.48 21.18
C SER A 274 6.14 6.44 22.66
N PHE A 275 6.05 7.63 23.27
CA PHE A 275 5.47 7.88 24.60
C PHE A 275 6.24 7.46 25.88
N ALA A 276 7.57 7.58 25.95
CA ALA A 276 8.27 7.57 27.26
C ALA A 276 9.66 8.27 27.34
N ARG A 277 9.92 9.41 26.66
CA ARG A 277 11.15 10.21 26.95
C ARG A 277 11.22 11.68 26.54
N PHE A 278 10.22 12.23 25.85
CA PHE A 278 10.33 13.58 25.24
C PHE A 278 9.97 14.76 26.16
N HIS A 279 9.91 14.57 27.49
CA HIS A 279 9.26 15.52 28.41
C HIS A 279 10.11 16.01 29.60
N SER A 280 11.43 15.76 29.65
CA SER A 280 12.24 16.13 30.84
C SER A 280 13.59 16.81 30.61
N THR A 281 14.09 16.93 29.36
CA THR A 281 15.50 17.38 29.18
C THR A 281 15.78 18.19 27.91
N PHE A 282 15.00 19.25 27.65
CA PHE A 282 15.52 20.43 26.95
C PHE A 282 15.01 21.69 27.64
N LYS A 283 15.91 22.37 28.36
CA LYS A 283 15.67 23.74 28.82
C LYS A 283 15.69 24.66 27.61
N PHE A 284 14.86 25.71 27.68
CA PHE A 284 14.87 26.86 26.78
C PHE A 284 16.29 27.24 26.34
N LEU A 285 16.53 27.13 25.04
CA LEU A 285 17.58 27.81 24.30
C LEU A 285 16.85 28.67 23.27
N ASP A 286 17.17 29.97 23.21
CA ASP A 286 16.43 30.96 22.44
C ASP A 286 16.39 30.60 20.95
N LEU A 287 15.17 30.39 20.43
CA LEU A 287 14.92 29.98 19.04
C LEU A 287 14.75 31.17 18.08
N GLN A 288 15.44 32.28 18.33
CA GLN A 288 15.38 33.47 17.46
C GLN A 288 16.42 33.47 16.33
N ASP A 289 17.45 32.60 16.35
CA ASP A 289 18.64 32.77 15.49
C ASP A 289 19.04 31.53 14.64
N VAL A 290 18.08 30.66 14.28
CA VAL A 290 18.32 29.47 13.42
C VAL A 290 17.40 29.46 12.17
N SER A 291 17.05 30.64 11.66
CA SER A 291 15.99 30.84 10.65
C SER A 291 16.45 30.84 9.19
N LYS A 292 17.70 30.46 8.87
CA LYS A 292 18.30 30.71 7.52
C LYS A 292 19.01 29.54 6.82
N GLN A 293 18.71 28.29 7.16
CA GLN A 293 19.19 27.15 6.35
C GLN A 293 18.27 25.91 6.40
N TYR A 294 17.02 26.09 5.98
CA TYR A 294 16.11 24.98 5.72
C TYR A 294 16.26 24.49 4.27
N ILE A 295 16.43 23.18 4.10
CA ILE A 295 16.03 22.52 2.85
C ILE A 295 14.51 22.49 2.87
N THR A 296 13.87 23.44 2.19
CA THR A 296 12.42 23.49 2.05
C THR A 296 11.96 22.34 1.15
N THR A 297 11.28 21.36 1.73
CA THR A 297 10.59 20.31 0.97
C THR A 297 9.44 20.95 0.20
N MET A 298 9.63 21.17 -1.10
CA MET A 298 8.59 21.74 -1.96
C MET A 298 7.47 20.72 -2.19
N SER A 299 6.21 21.18 -2.19
CA SER A 299 5.02 20.32 -2.29
C SER A 299 4.55 20.13 -3.74
N ILE A 300 3.83 19.04 -4.01
CA ILE A 300 3.02 18.87 -5.21
C ILE A 300 1.56 18.86 -4.77
N THR A 301 0.72 19.71 -5.35
CA THR A 301 -0.71 19.79 -5.06
C THR A 301 -1.53 19.32 -6.27
N LEU A 302 -2.73 18.80 -6.01
CA LEU A 302 -3.41 17.85 -6.92
C LEU A 302 -4.93 18.03 -7.08
N GLU A 303 -5.48 19.13 -6.56
CA GLU A 303 -6.88 19.55 -6.75
C GLU A 303 -6.90 21.08 -6.94
N GLU A 304 -6.17 21.57 -7.95
CA GLU A 304 -5.89 22.99 -8.12
C GLU A 304 -6.74 23.55 -9.26
N HIS A 305 -7.89 24.12 -8.91
CA HIS A 305 -8.84 24.59 -9.92
C HIS A 305 -8.31 25.77 -10.74
N PHE A 306 -8.60 25.71 -12.04
CA PHE A 306 -8.63 26.86 -12.94
C PHE A 306 -9.99 26.95 -13.64
N LEU A 307 -10.32 28.13 -14.14
CA LEU A 307 -11.50 28.39 -14.95
C LEU A 307 -11.04 28.82 -16.34
N SER A 308 -11.37 28.04 -17.36
CA SER A 308 -11.04 28.37 -18.74
C SER A 308 -11.77 29.62 -19.18
N ARG A 309 -11.10 30.45 -19.98
CA ARG A 309 -11.72 31.60 -20.66
C ARG A 309 -12.79 31.14 -21.66
N ALA A 310 -12.62 29.98 -22.29
CA ALA A 310 -13.63 29.36 -23.15
C ALA A 310 -14.90 28.94 -22.38
N ALA A 311 -14.76 28.39 -21.17
CA ALA A 311 -15.89 28.11 -20.29
C ALA A 311 -16.57 29.41 -19.81
N HIS A 312 -15.82 30.36 -19.26
CA HIS A 312 -16.34 31.60 -18.68
C HIS A 312 -17.03 32.53 -19.70
N SER A 313 -16.70 32.42 -20.99
CA SER A 313 -17.34 33.19 -22.08
C SER A 313 -18.52 32.48 -22.75
N SER A 314 -18.84 31.25 -22.36
CA SER A 314 -19.97 30.49 -22.92
C SER A 314 -21.32 30.92 -22.32
N GLU A 315 -22.38 30.98 -23.12
CA GLU A 315 -23.73 31.32 -22.63
C GLU A 315 -24.21 30.35 -21.53
N VAL A 316 -23.84 29.07 -21.65
CA VAL A 316 -24.24 27.99 -20.71
C VAL A 316 -23.61 28.18 -19.32
N ALA A 317 -22.50 28.90 -19.21
CA ALA A 317 -21.92 29.22 -17.92
C ALA A 317 -22.76 30.22 -17.11
N THR A 318 -23.57 31.10 -17.74
CA THR A 318 -24.19 32.25 -17.07
C THR A 318 -25.23 31.92 -15.99
N ASP A 319 -25.81 30.71 -16.01
CA ASP A 319 -26.69 30.17 -14.96
C ASP A 319 -25.96 29.21 -13.99
N GLY A 320 -24.64 29.03 -14.17
CA GLY A 320 -23.82 28.15 -13.36
C GLY A 320 -23.50 28.74 -11.98
N PRO A 321 -23.36 27.90 -10.92
CA PRO A 321 -23.06 28.36 -9.55
C PRO A 321 -21.72 29.12 -9.42
N ILE A 322 -20.86 29.06 -10.43
CA ILE A 322 -19.60 29.82 -10.53
C ILE A 322 -19.86 31.33 -10.68
N HIS A 323 -20.97 31.76 -11.30
CA HIS A 323 -21.31 33.19 -11.43
C HIS A 323 -21.67 33.87 -10.09
N GLY A 324 -21.95 33.08 -9.04
CA GLY A 324 -22.13 33.59 -7.68
C GLY A 324 -20.82 33.89 -6.94
N LEU A 325 -19.65 33.57 -7.51
CA LEU A 325 -18.37 33.78 -6.86
C LEU A 325 -17.92 35.26 -6.94
N PRO A 326 -17.28 35.81 -5.89
CA PRO A 326 -16.66 37.12 -5.96
C PRO A 326 -15.65 37.24 -7.10
N THR A 327 -15.59 38.40 -7.76
CA THR A 327 -14.65 38.68 -8.86
C THR A 327 -13.18 38.41 -8.47
N SER A 328 -12.82 38.61 -7.20
CA SER A 328 -11.48 38.31 -6.67
C SER A 328 -11.14 36.81 -6.67
N ILE A 329 -12.13 35.92 -6.62
CA ILE A 329 -11.94 34.46 -6.78
C ILE A 329 -11.87 34.12 -8.27
N ILE A 330 -12.76 34.68 -9.09
CA ILE A 330 -12.76 34.46 -10.55
C ILE A 330 -11.40 34.85 -11.15
N ASN A 331 -10.86 36.01 -10.78
CA ASN A 331 -9.55 36.47 -11.25
C ASN A 331 -8.42 35.46 -10.95
N LYS A 332 -8.45 34.80 -9.79
CA LYS A 332 -7.47 33.77 -9.41
C LYS A 332 -7.68 32.43 -10.11
N LEU A 333 -8.92 32.10 -10.47
CA LEU A 333 -9.24 30.90 -11.22
C LEU A 333 -8.83 31.03 -12.70
N VAL A 334 -8.98 32.21 -13.30
CA VAL A 334 -8.57 32.44 -14.70
C VAL A 334 -7.08 32.77 -14.86
N ASP A 335 -6.37 33.11 -13.77
CA ASP A 335 -4.93 33.32 -13.78
C ASP A 335 -4.18 31.98 -13.81
N LEU A 336 -3.41 31.80 -14.87
CA LEU A 336 -2.51 30.67 -15.13
C LEU A 336 -1.06 31.16 -15.36
N ASP A 337 -0.79 32.40 -14.94
CA ASP A 337 0.41 33.15 -15.27
C ASP A 337 1.11 33.60 -13.95
N ASP A 338 1.58 34.85 -13.89
CA ASP A 338 2.51 35.31 -12.85
C ASP A 338 1.94 35.34 -11.41
N GLU A 339 0.64 35.62 -11.19
CA GLU A 339 0.09 35.74 -9.82
C GLU A 339 0.03 34.36 -9.14
N ARG A 340 -0.44 33.33 -9.85
CA ARG A 340 -0.46 31.93 -9.42
C ARG A 340 0.95 31.41 -9.16
N ILE A 341 1.89 31.62 -10.08
CA ILE A 341 3.29 31.16 -9.93
C ILE A 341 3.95 31.84 -8.74
N LYS A 342 3.76 33.16 -8.57
CA LYS A 342 4.24 33.87 -7.38
C LYS A 342 3.62 33.32 -6.09
N SER A 343 2.32 33.02 -6.08
CA SER A 343 1.66 32.40 -4.93
C SER A 343 2.23 31.00 -4.63
N MET A 344 2.58 30.21 -5.65
CA MET A 344 3.27 28.93 -5.46
C MET A 344 4.66 29.12 -4.83
N ASP A 345 5.44 30.10 -5.28
CA ASP A 345 6.77 30.41 -4.74
C ASP A 345 6.70 30.85 -3.27
N GLU A 346 5.77 31.74 -2.94
CA GLU A 346 5.54 32.21 -1.56
C GLU A 346 5.11 31.09 -0.61
N ASN A 347 4.50 30.01 -1.12
CA ASN A 347 3.98 28.89 -0.35
C ASN A 347 4.79 27.57 -0.51
N ASN A 348 5.96 27.61 -1.14
CA ASN A 348 6.83 26.44 -1.39
C ASN A 348 6.16 25.30 -2.21
N VAL A 349 5.26 25.64 -3.15
CA VAL A 349 4.64 24.67 -4.05
C VAL A 349 5.52 24.48 -5.28
N ALA A 350 6.07 23.27 -5.46
CA ALA A 350 6.85 22.90 -6.64
C ALA A 350 5.98 22.92 -7.90
N ILE A 351 4.92 22.10 -7.86
CA ILE A 351 4.07 21.78 -9.00
C ILE A 351 2.61 21.81 -8.54
N GLN A 352 1.75 22.50 -9.30
CA GLN A 352 0.31 22.30 -9.24
C GLN A 352 -0.11 21.35 -10.37
N VAL A 353 -0.84 20.29 -10.04
CA VAL A 353 -1.62 19.53 -11.02
C VAL A 353 -2.97 20.22 -11.15
N LEU A 354 -3.10 21.02 -12.20
CA LEU A 354 -4.28 21.84 -12.44
C LEU A 354 -5.45 20.98 -12.94
N CYS A 355 -6.65 21.34 -12.52
CA CYS A 355 -7.91 20.76 -13.00
C CYS A 355 -8.92 21.86 -13.32
N HIS A 356 -9.83 21.65 -14.25
CA HIS A 356 -10.89 22.62 -14.48
C HIS A 356 -11.86 22.64 -13.28
N THR A 357 -12.58 23.74 -13.05
CA THR A 357 -13.78 23.74 -12.21
C THR A 357 -14.83 22.74 -12.75
N PRO A 358 -15.82 22.28 -11.97
CA PRO A 358 -16.87 21.37 -12.45
C PRO A 358 -17.41 21.72 -13.85
N THR A 359 -17.50 20.70 -14.71
CA THR A 359 -17.78 20.81 -16.15
C THR A 359 -19.09 20.14 -16.57
N ASN A 360 -19.84 19.55 -15.64
CA ASN A 360 -21.10 18.82 -15.88
C ASN A 360 -22.25 19.62 -16.56
N PHE A 361 -22.05 20.90 -16.86
CA PHE A 361 -22.94 21.79 -17.60
C PHE A 361 -22.33 22.35 -18.90
N LEU A 362 -21.06 22.04 -19.21
CA LEU A 362 -20.37 22.49 -20.43
C LEU A 362 -20.60 21.49 -21.59
N THR A 363 -20.47 21.97 -22.82
CA THR A 363 -20.51 21.09 -24.00
C THR A 363 -19.17 20.42 -24.24
N ALA A 364 -19.16 19.30 -24.98
CA ALA A 364 -17.93 18.63 -25.38
C ALA A 364 -16.97 19.56 -26.17
N GLU A 365 -17.50 20.44 -27.02
CA GLU A 365 -16.70 21.45 -27.75
C GLU A 365 -16.04 22.46 -26.79
N THR A 366 -16.79 22.94 -25.79
CA THR A 366 -16.22 23.83 -24.76
C THR A 366 -15.15 23.10 -23.94
N ILE A 367 -15.36 21.82 -23.60
CA ILE A 367 -14.40 21.02 -22.82
C ILE A 367 -13.10 20.76 -23.59
N ILE A 368 -13.18 20.46 -24.90
CA ILE A 368 -12.01 20.38 -25.79
C ILE A 368 -11.20 21.69 -25.75
N ALA A 369 -11.88 22.84 -25.87
CA ALA A 369 -11.23 24.16 -25.78
C ALA A 369 -10.61 24.44 -24.38
N CYS A 370 -11.25 23.98 -23.30
CA CYS A 370 -10.70 24.07 -21.94
C CYS A 370 -9.41 23.25 -21.79
N ASN A 371 -9.40 22.03 -22.33
CA ASN A 371 -8.22 21.16 -22.33
C ASN A 371 -7.08 21.73 -23.18
N ASP A 372 -7.40 22.35 -24.32
CA ASP A 372 -6.41 23.03 -25.18
C ASP A 372 -5.79 24.27 -24.51
N GLU A 373 -6.59 25.07 -23.78
CA GLU A 373 -6.09 26.20 -22.98
C GLU A 373 -5.20 25.72 -21.83
N LEU A 374 -5.61 24.69 -21.09
CA LEU A 374 -4.79 24.07 -20.04
C LEU A 374 -3.46 23.56 -20.59
N ALA A 375 -3.49 22.86 -21.73
CA ALA A 375 -2.30 22.36 -22.38
C ALA A 375 -1.37 23.49 -22.84
N ALA A 376 -1.92 24.65 -23.24
CA ALA A 376 -1.12 25.84 -23.56
C ALA A 376 -0.43 26.43 -22.31
N ALA A 377 -1.16 26.56 -21.19
CA ALA A 377 -0.60 27.04 -19.93
C ALA A 377 0.50 26.10 -19.38
N ILE A 378 0.27 24.78 -19.43
CA ILE A 378 1.28 23.77 -19.08
C ILE A 378 2.51 23.89 -19.98
N ARG A 379 2.33 24.10 -21.30
CA ARG A 379 3.46 24.28 -22.23
C ARG A 379 4.26 25.55 -21.95
N ALA A 380 3.63 26.63 -21.52
CA ALA A 380 4.32 27.87 -21.11
C ALA A 380 5.10 27.67 -19.81
N ASN A 381 4.50 26.98 -18.82
CA ASN A 381 4.98 26.89 -17.45
C ASN A 381 5.38 25.46 -17.03
N LYS A 382 5.98 24.69 -17.94
CA LYS A 382 6.26 23.23 -17.80
C LYS A 382 6.90 22.75 -16.48
N PRO A 383 7.85 23.45 -15.83
CA PRO A 383 8.40 22.97 -14.56
C PRO A 383 7.47 23.19 -13.36
N ARG A 384 6.36 23.93 -13.52
CA ARG A 384 5.44 24.35 -12.45
C ARG A 384 4.03 23.78 -12.58
N PHE A 385 3.57 23.45 -13.78
CA PHE A 385 2.24 22.88 -13.98
C PHE A 385 2.28 21.49 -14.62
N ALA A 386 1.44 20.62 -14.08
CA ALA A 386 0.86 19.48 -14.77
C ALA A 386 -0.66 19.68 -14.85
N GLY A 387 -1.40 18.79 -15.51
CA GLY A 387 -2.85 18.93 -15.57
C GLY A 387 -3.60 17.63 -15.74
N PHE A 388 -4.79 17.60 -15.15
CA PHE A 388 -5.82 16.61 -15.39
C PHE A 388 -6.75 17.10 -16.51
N ALA A 389 -7.05 16.23 -17.47
CA ALA A 389 -8.06 16.49 -18.49
C ALA A 389 -9.44 16.63 -17.84
N ALA A 390 -10.20 17.65 -18.28
CA ALA A 390 -11.63 17.73 -18.04
C ALA A 390 -12.36 16.91 -19.10
N LEU A 391 -13.50 16.30 -18.74
CA LEU A 391 -14.21 15.37 -19.61
C LEU A 391 -15.73 15.56 -19.51
N GLU A 392 -16.39 15.55 -20.67
CA GLU A 392 -17.83 15.41 -20.77
C GLU A 392 -18.16 13.92 -20.58
N MET A 393 -18.98 13.56 -19.59
CA MET A 393 -19.22 12.16 -19.20
C MET A 393 -20.61 11.64 -19.61
N SER A 394 -21.34 12.34 -20.50
CA SER A 394 -22.66 11.92 -20.98
C SER A 394 -22.58 11.05 -22.25
N ASP A 395 -21.53 11.20 -23.07
CA ASP A 395 -21.20 10.29 -24.17
C ASP A 395 -19.87 9.55 -23.93
N PRO A 396 -19.90 8.33 -23.36
CA PRO A 396 -18.69 7.56 -23.03
C PRO A 396 -17.72 7.34 -24.21
N VAL A 397 -18.20 7.33 -25.46
CA VAL A 397 -17.34 7.14 -26.64
C VAL A 397 -16.54 8.42 -26.90
N ALA A 398 -17.22 9.57 -26.90
CA ALA A 398 -16.58 10.87 -27.05
C ALA A 398 -15.62 11.16 -25.88
N THR A 399 -16.04 10.89 -24.64
CA THR A 399 -15.19 10.95 -23.43
C THR A 399 -13.89 10.18 -23.61
N THR A 400 -13.98 8.95 -24.12
CA THR A 400 -12.85 8.02 -24.25
C THR A 400 -11.81 8.53 -25.26
N HIS A 401 -12.27 9.08 -26.39
CA HIS A 401 -11.37 9.70 -27.36
C HIS A 401 -10.71 10.98 -26.83
N GLU A 402 -11.43 11.82 -26.10
CA GLU A 402 -10.86 13.06 -25.53
C GLU A 402 -9.85 12.77 -24.42
N LEU A 403 -10.10 11.74 -23.58
CA LEU A 403 -9.08 11.24 -22.64
C LEU A 403 -7.81 10.83 -23.40
N GLU A 404 -7.94 9.98 -24.42
CA GLU A 404 -6.80 9.50 -25.20
C GLU A 404 -6.02 10.64 -25.87
N ARG A 405 -6.72 11.66 -26.40
CA ARG A 405 -6.11 12.88 -26.96
C ARG A 405 -5.32 13.66 -25.90
N CYS A 406 -5.93 13.96 -24.76
CA CYS A 406 -5.28 14.74 -23.70
C CYS A 406 -4.05 14.05 -23.11
N ILE A 407 -4.07 12.72 -22.94
CA ILE A 407 -2.88 11.99 -22.48
C ILE A 407 -1.78 11.99 -23.57
N LYS A 408 -2.12 11.67 -24.83
CA LYS A 408 -1.11 11.45 -25.89
C LYS A 408 -0.57 12.71 -26.54
N GLU A 409 -1.41 13.72 -26.76
CA GLU A 409 -1.06 14.94 -27.49
C GLU A 409 -0.68 16.09 -26.56
N HIS A 410 -1.42 16.25 -25.44
CA HIS A 410 -1.20 17.35 -24.50
C HIS A 410 -0.28 17.01 -23.34
N GLY A 411 -0.09 15.72 -23.04
CA GLY A 411 0.72 15.27 -21.90
C GLY A 411 0.04 15.49 -20.55
N SER A 412 -1.29 15.50 -20.51
CA SER A 412 -2.05 15.45 -19.25
C SER A 412 -1.66 14.20 -18.45
N VAL A 413 -1.64 14.31 -17.11
CA VAL A 413 -1.20 13.24 -16.21
C VAL A 413 -2.34 12.32 -15.75
N GLY A 414 -3.52 12.48 -16.33
CA GLY A 414 -4.76 11.78 -16.01
C GLY A 414 -5.97 12.64 -16.33
N ALA A 415 -7.11 12.32 -15.74
CA ALA A 415 -8.32 13.14 -15.84
C ALA A 415 -8.96 13.38 -14.47
N LEU A 416 -9.72 14.47 -14.36
CA LEU A 416 -10.57 14.78 -13.21
C LEU A 416 -11.99 14.96 -13.72
N ILE A 417 -12.92 14.18 -13.17
CA ILE A 417 -14.30 14.08 -13.62
C ILE A 417 -15.24 14.39 -12.46
N ASP A 418 -16.34 15.10 -12.75
CA ASP A 418 -17.41 15.34 -11.79
C ASP A 418 -18.06 14.02 -11.35
N ASN A 419 -18.47 13.91 -10.09
CA ASN A 419 -19.04 12.69 -9.48
C ASN A 419 -20.23 12.06 -10.24
N HIS A 420 -20.94 12.83 -11.05
CA HIS A 420 -21.97 12.34 -11.97
C HIS A 420 -22.12 13.29 -13.16
N SER A 421 -22.59 12.76 -14.30
CA SER A 421 -23.03 13.61 -15.41
C SER A 421 -24.40 14.24 -15.10
N SER A 422 -24.99 14.95 -16.06
CA SER A 422 -26.38 15.40 -15.95
C SER A 422 -27.39 14.23 -15.96
N VAL A 423 -26.98 13.04 -16.43
CA VAL A 423 -27.85 11.89 -16.70
C VAL A 423 -27.54 10.70 -15.77
N ASN A 424 -26.27 10.31 -15.64
CA ASN A 424 -25.85 9.00 -15.13
C ASN A 424 -24.67 9.06 -14.15
N TYR A 425 -24.52 7.98 -13.36
CA TYR A 425 -23.28 7.61 -12.66
C TYR A 425 -22.49 6.61 -13.50
N TYR A 426 -21.16 6.58 -13.32
CA TYR A 426 -20.23 5.90 -14.25
C TYR A 426 -20.02 4.40 -13.99
N ASN A 427 -21.00 3.75 -13.37
CA ASN A 427 -20.99 2.33 -13.01
C ASN A 427 -21.82 1.45 -13.98
N GLY A 428 -22.34 2.05 -15.07
CA GLY A 428 -23.01 1.34 -16.16
C GLY A 428 -22.03 0.68 -17.13
N ILE A 429 -22.53 -0.32 -17.88
CA ILE A 429 -21.74 -1.07 -18.87
C ILE A 429 -21.24 -0.18 -20.01
N GLU A 430 -21.98 0.88 -20.33
CA GLU A 430 -21.64 1.90 -21.32
C GLU A 430 -20.34 2.66 -20.99
N TYR A 431 -19.92 2.68 -19.72
CA TYR A 431 -18.66 3.29 -19.29
C TYR A 431 -17.47 2.31 -19.29
N GLU A 432 -17.68 1.02 -19.58
CA GLU A 432 -16.58 0.03 -19.61
C GLU A 432 -15.49 0.43 -20.61
N ILE A 433 -15.86 0.98 -21.78
CA ILE A 433 -14.91 1.47 -22.78
C ILE A 433 -13.97 2.57 -22.25
N PHE A 434 -14.49 3.43 -21.37
CA PHE A 434 -13.74 4.51 -20.75
C PHE A 434 -12.77 3.96 -19.69
N TRP A 435 -13.25 3.06 -18.83
CA TRP A 435 -12.43 2.45 -17.79
C TRP A 435 -11.32 1.55 -18.35
N VAL A 436 -11.61 0.77 -19.41
CA VAL A 436 -10.61 0.01 -20.16
C VAL A 436 -9.55 0.95 -20.75
N LYS A 437 -9.96 2.05 -21.39
CA LYS A 437 -9.03 3.03 -21.95
C LYS A 437 -8.14 3.69 -20.89
N ALA A 438 -8.69 4.05 -19.73
CA ALA A 438 -7.91 4.63 -18.63
C ALA A 438 -6.82 3.66 -18.13
N VAL A 439 -7.12 2.36 -18.09
CA VAL A 439 -6.15 1.30 -17.77
C VAL A 439 -5.11 1.12 -18.89
N GLU A 440 -5.52 1.12 -20.16
CA GLU A 440 -4.60 1.05 -21.32
C GLU A 440 -3.60 2.23 -21.35
N LEU A 441 -4.08 3.43 -21.03
CA LEU A 441 -3.26 4.65 -20.97
C LEU A 441 -2.41 4.73 -19.69
N HIS A 442 -2.66 3.87 -18.70
CA HIS A 442 -1.98 3.82 -17.40
C HIS A 442 -2.10 5.14 -16.60
N VAL A 443 -3.29 5.74 -16.58
CA VAL A 443 -3.52 7.04 -15.93
C VAL A 443 -4.59 7.00 -14.82
N PRO A 444 -4.44 7.82 -13.76
CA PRO A 444 -5.46 7.98 -12.73
C PRO A 444 -6.66 8.79 -13.24
N ILE A 445 -7.84 8.44 -12.74
CA ILE A 445 -9.08 9.21 -12.90
C ILE A 445 -9.50 9.69 -11.51
N TYR A 446 -9.46 11.00 -11.30
CA TYR A 446 -9.89 11.65 -10.06
C TYR A 446 -11.40 11.92 -10.12
N ILE A 447 -12.17 11.44 -9.15
CA ILE A 447 -13.62 11.71 -9.08
C ILE A 447 -13.85 12.86 -8.09
N HIS A 448 -14.19 14.04 -8.61
CA HIS A 448 -14.36 15.27 -7.86
C HIS A 448 -15.84 15.52 -7.50
N PRO A 449 -16.16 16.11 -6.34
CA PRO A 449 -17.55 16.45 -5.98
C PRO A 449 -18.27 17.31 -7.02
N ALA A 450 -19.48 16.88 -7.39
CA ALA A 450 -20.36 17.61 -8.30
C ALA A 450 -21.50 18.30 -7.53
N TRP A 451 -22.08 19.35 -8.12
CA TRP A 451 -23.32 19.93 -7.60
C TRP A 451 -24.46 18.91 -7.72
N PRO A 452 -25.26 18.70 -6.67
CA PRO A 452 -26.31 17.69 -6.71
C PRO A 452 -27.32 18.01 -7.83
N SER A 453 -27.62 16.99 -8.64
CA SER A 453 -28.66 17.08 -9.68
C SER A 453 -30.00 17.49 -9.08
N GLN A 454 -30.92 18.05 -9.88
CA GLN A 454 -32.22 18.49 -9.38
C GLN A 454 -32.99 17.35 -8.68
N LYS A 455 -32.93 16.13 -9.24
CA LYS A 455 -33.47 14.91 -8.63
C LYS A 455 -32.80 14.55 -7.29
N ALA A 456 -31.49 14.76 -7.16
CA ALA A 456 -30.77 14.57 -5.90
C ALA A 456 -31.11 15.66 -4.88
N LYS A 457 -31.28 16.92 -5.30
CA LYS A 457 -31.78 18.02 -4.46
C LYS A 457 -33.17 17.69 -3.89
N GLU A 458 -34.08 17.24 -4.73
CA GLU A 458 -35.42 16.81 -4.32
C GLU A 458 -35.38 15.60 -3.37
N ALA A 459 -34.57 14.57 -3.66
CA ALA A 459 -34.49 13.38 -2.83
C ALA A 459 -33.81 13.60 -1.47
N LEU A 460 -32.78 14.46 -1.40
CA LEU A 460 -31.93 14.63 -0.21
C LEU A 460 -32.28 15.88 0.62
N TYR A 461 -32.81 16.93 0.00
CA TYR A 461 -32.96 18.26 0.63
C TYR A 461 -34.41 18.80 0.65
N SER A 462 -35.41 18.07 0.13
CA SER A 462 -36.82 18.45 0.29
C SER A 462 -37.34 18.34 1.73
N GLY A 463 -36.56 17.72 2.63
CA GLY A 463 -37.04 17.26 3.94
C GLY A 463 -38.00 16.10 3.72
N GLY A 464 -37.46 14.89 3.60
CA GLY A 464 -38.19 13.73 3.09
C GLY A 464 -39.58 13.56 3.72
N ASN A 465 -40.58 13.29 2.88
CA ASN A 465 -41.95 13.00 3.28
C ASN A 465 -41.99 11.80 4.24
N TRP A 466 -41.82 12.08 5.54
CA TRP A 466 -42.15 11.19 6.62
C TRP A 466 -43.68 10.99 6.57
N ASN A 467 -44.10 9.88 5.97
CA ASN A 467 -45.46 9.38 6.08
C ASN A 467 -45.52 8.42 7.28
N PRO A 468 -46.13 8.79 8.42
CA PRO A 468 -46.23 7.95 9.60
C PRO A 468 -47.47 7.03 9.59
N TYR A 469 -48.02 6.72 8.40
CA TYR A 469 -49.23 5.91 8.19
C TYR A 469 -48.95 4.70 7.28
#